data_AF-A0A1C6PH84-F1
#
_entry.id   AF-A0A1C6PH84-F1
#
_cell.length_a   1.000
_cell.length_b   1.000
_cell.length_c   1.000
_cell.angle_alpha   90.00
_cell.angle_beta   90.00
_cell.angle_gamma   90.00
#
_symmetry.space_group_name_H-M   'P 1'
#
loop_
_entity.id
_entity.type
_entity.pdbx_description
1 polymer ?
#
loop_
_entity_poly.entity_id
_entity_poly.type
_entity_poly.pdbx_seq_one_letter_code
_entity_poly.pdbx_strand_id
1 'polypeptide(L)'
;LPGHYIASQPRKGRVHITQKPVEIMQQLVQICPEGGTVLDPFTGSGSTGVAALREGRNFVGVELSSHYADVANKRLLQTMQQMGSQEDFVLAGPGAE
;
A
#
# COMPACT_ATOMS: atom_id res chain seq x y z
N LEU A 1 -6.01 -5.36 22.45
CA LEU A 1 -5.20 -4.18 22.83
C LEU A 1 -5.05 -3.31 21.59
N PRO A 2 -5.11 -1.97 21.68
CA PRO A 2 -4.61 -1.11 20.61
C PRO A 2 -3.18 -1.56 20.24
N GLY A 3 -2.88 -1.70 18.96
CA GLY A 3 -1.59 -2.22 18.50
C GLY A 3 -1.50 -3.74 18.32
N HIS A 4 -2.58 -4.50 18.57
CA HIS A 4 -2.64 -5.93 18.24
C HIS A 4 -3.58 -6.18 17.06
N TYR A 5 -3.00 -6.53 15.91
CA TYR A 5 -3.71 -6.75 14.65
C TYR A 5 -3.66 -8.23 14.26
N ILE A 6 -4.82 -8.80 13.91
CA ILE A 6 -4.93 -10.18 13.46
C ILE A 6 -5.45 -10.17 12.02
N ALA A 7 -4.71 -10.77 11.09
CA ALA A 7 -5.30 -11.22 9.84
C ALA A 7 -4.65 -12.51 9.35
N SER A 8 -5.35 -13.17 8.43
CA SER A 8 -4.92 -14.42 7.82
C SER A 8 -3.91 -14.14 6.71
N GLN A 9 -2.91 -15.00 6.54
CA GLN A 9 -2.01 -14.89 5.39
C GLN A 9 -2.78 -15.04 4.07
N PRO A 10 -2.49 -14.22 3.04
CA PRO A 10 -3.14 -14.35 1.74
C PRO A 10 -2.83 -15.73 1.13
N ARG A 11 -3.86 -16.44 0.64
CA ARG A 11 -3.75 -17.79 0.06
C ARG A 11 -3.65 -17.80 -1.49
N LYS A 12 -4.06 -16.72 -2.16
CA LYS A 12 -4.14 -16.60 -3.64
C LYS A 12 -3.31 -15.40 -4.11
N GLY A 13 -2.57 -15.53 -5.21
CA GLY A 13 -1.78 -14.43 -5.80
C GLY A 13 -0.47 -14.08 -5.08
N ARG A 14 0.13 -15.02 -4.33
CA ARG A 14 1.43 -14.81 -3.68
C ARG A 14 2.52 -14.58 -4.73
N VAL A 15 3.14 -13.41 -4.68
CA VAL A 15 4.40 -13.15 -5.40
C VAL A 15 5.60 -13.46 -4.49
N HIS A 16 5.39 -13.50 -3.16
CA HIS A 16 6.39 -13.89 -2.17
C HIS A 16 5.83 -14.76 -1.04
N ILE A 17 6.67 -15.64 -0.46
CA ILE A 17 6.28 -16.62 0.56
C ILE A 17 5.92 -15.97 1.92
N THR A 18 6.51 -14.82 2.25
CA THR A 18 6.26 -14.07 3.50
C THR A 18 5.43 -12.80 3.33
N GLN A 19 4.67 -12.69 2.23
CA GLN A 19 3.89 -11.48 1.94
C GLN A 19 2.86 -11.19 3.04
N LYS A 20 3.05 -10.07 3.76
CA LYS A 20 2.11 -9.59 4.77
C LYS A 20 0.75 -9.24 4.13
N PRO A 21 -0.38 -9.54 4.79
CA PRO A 21 -1.71 -9.08 4.36
C PRO A 21 -1.73 -7.56 4.29
N VAL A 22 -2.24 -7.00 3.18
CA VAL A 22 -2.25 -5.55 2.96
C VAL A 22 -3.22 -4.86 3.92
N GLU A 23 -4.29 -5.54 4.29
CA GLU A 23 -5.34 -5.06 5.17
C GLU A 23 -4.80 -4.70 6.56
N ILE A 24 -3.91 -5.54 7.11
CA ILE A 24 -3.22 -5.21 8.38
C ILE A 24 -2.34 -3.99 8.19
N MET A 25 -1.61 -3.95 7.08
CA MET A 25 -0.68 -2.85 6.83
C MET A 25 -1.42 -1.52 6.68
N GLN A 26 -2.62 -1.49 6.09
CA GLN A 26 -3.47 -0.29 6.00
C GLN A 26 -3.80 0.26 7.38
N GLN A 27 -4.17 -0.60 8.34
CA GLN A 27 -4.43 -0.17 9.71
C GLN A 27 -3.15 0.34 10.41
N LEU A 28 -1.99 -0.25 10.12
CA LEU A 28 -0.72 0.15 10.71
C LEU A 28 -0.22 1.50 10.18
N VAL A 29 -0.34 1.77 8.87
CA VAL A 29 0.16 3.02 8.30
C VAL A 29 -0.66 4.23 8.71
N GLN A 30 -1.86 4.04 9.25
CA GLN A 30 -2.71 5.12 9.75
C GLN A 30 -2.15 5.82 11.00
N ILE A 31 -1.15 5.24 11.68
CA ILE A 31 -0.41 5.97 12.73
C ILE A 31 0.38 7.15 12.15
N CYS A 32 0.73 7.07 10.87
CA CYS A 32 1.36 8.16 10.14
C CYS A 32 0.28 9.20 9.80
N PRO A 33 0.54 10.50 10.04
CA PRO A 33 -0.36 11.57 9.64
C PRO A 33 -0.73 11.48 8.15
N GLU A 34 -1.89 11.99 7.80
CA GLU A 34 -2.31 12.11 6.39
C GLU A 34 -1.28 12.91 5.58
N GLY A 35 -0.96 12.46 4.37
CA GLY A 35 0.12 13.02 3.55
C GLY A 35 1.55 12.78 4.10
N GLY A 36 1.68 12.17 5.29
CA GLY A 36 2.95 11.80 5.88
C GLY A 36 3.70 10.73 5.09
N THR A 37 4.97 10.50 5.44
CA THR A 37 5.83 9.52 4.77
C THR A 37 6.07 8.29 5.65
N VAL A 38 5.78 7.11 5.10
CA VAL A 38 6.08 5.82 5.73
C VAL A 38 7.39 5.27 5.18
N LEU A 39 8.32 4.94 6.07
CA LEU A 39 9.59 4.28 5.75
C LEU A 39 9.51 2.79 6.11
N ASP A 40 9.87 1.93 5.16
CA ASP A 40 10.07 0.49 5.40
C ASP A 40 11.48 0.06 4.94
N PRO A 41 12.44 -0.14 5.85
CA PRO A 41 13.81 -0.50 5.50
C PRO A 41 13.97 -1.97 5.06
N PHE A 42 12.91 -2.78 5.14
CA PHE A 42 12.90 -4.19 4.76
C PHE A 42 11.66 -4.49 3.91
N THR A 43 11.51 -3.74 2.82
CA THR A 43 10.27 -3.66 2.04
C THR A 43 9.80 -4.99 1.48
N GLY A 44 10.73 -5.91 1.19
CA GLY A 44 10.43 -7.20 0.57
C GLY A 44 9.61 -7.00 -0.70
N SER A 45 8.40 -7.55 -0.70
CA SER A 45 7.47 -7.44 -1.84
C SER A 45 6.67 -6.13 -1.90
N GLY A 46 6.86 -5.20 -0.97
CA GLY A 46 6.24 -3.86 -1.00
C GLY A 46 4.84 -3.74 -0.39
N SER A 47 4.37 -4.70 0.42
CA SER A 47 3.02 -4.64 1.01
C SER A 47 2.79 -3.39 1.88
N THR A 48 3.80 -2.92 2.61
CA THR A 48 3.72 -1.68 3.40
C THR A 48 3.48 -0.47 2.51
N GLY A 49 4.17 -0.38 1.38
CA GLY A 49 4.01 0.75 0.45
C GLY A 49 2.68 0.74 -0.27
N VAL A 50 2.17 -0.44 -0.66
CA VAL A 50 0.82 -0.55 -1.23
C VAL A 50 -0.22 -0.04 -0.24
N ALA A 51 -0.10 -0.40 1.04
CA ALA A 51 -0.98 0.10 2.09
C ALA A 51 -0.83 1.62 2.29
N ALA A 52 0.40 2.13 2.39
CA ALA A 52 0.67 3.56 2.55
C ALA A 52 0.02 4.39 1.44
N LEU A 53 0.24 4.00 0.18
CA LEU A 53 -0.33 4.68 -0.99
C LEU A 53 -1.87 4.68 -0.97
N ARG A 54 -2.49 3.53 -0.72
CA ARG A 54 -3.97 3.40 -0.66
C ARG A 54 -4.60 4.24 0.44
N GLU A 55 -3.87 4.45 1.53
CA GLU A 55 -4.31 5.32 2.62
C GLU A 55 -3.90 6.79 2.38
N GLY A 56 -3.35 7.17 1.24
CA GLY A 56 -2.96 8.57 0.96
C GLY A 56 -1.70 9.03 1.71
N ARG A 57 -0.78 8.11 2.01
CA ARG A 57 0.56 8.41 2.55
C ARG A 57 1.63 8.24 1.48
N ASN A 58 2.70 9.02 1.60
CA ASN A 58 3.94 8.82 0.85
C ASN A 58 4.67 7.58 1.36
N PHE A 59 5.51 6.97 0.50
CA PHE A 59 6.23 5.75 0.85
C PHE A 59 7.68 5.77 0.39
N VAL A 60 8.58 5.31 1.26
CA VAL A 60 9.98 5.04 0.96
C VAL A 60 10.31 3.61 1.42
N GLY A 61 10.78 2.78 0.49
CA GLY A 61 11.17 1.39 0.76
C GLY A 61 12.64 1.16 0.47
N VAL A 62 13.31 0.39 1.32
CA VAL A 62 14.66 -0.15 1.06
C VAL A 62 14.58 -1.66 0.98
N GLU A 63 15.20 -2.25 -0.04
CA GLU A 63 15.28 -3.70 -0.24
C GLU A 63 16.64 -4.05 -0.83
N LEU A 64 17.29 -5.07 -0.27
CA LEU A 64 18.64 -5.48 -0.65
C LEU A 64 18.63 -6.37 -1.90
N SER A 65 17.60 -7.21 -2.04
CA SER A 65 17.45 -8.12 -3.16
C SER A 65 16.90 -7.39 -4.38
N SER A 66 17.67 -7.32 -5.47
CA SER A 66 17.23 -6.72 -6.74
C SER A 66 15.93 -7.35 -7.25
N HIS A 67 15.79 -8.67 -7.12
CA HIS A 67 14.57 -9.38 -7.51
C HIS A 67 13.34 -8.91 -6.72
N TYR A 68 13.46 -8.72 -5.39
CA TYR A 68 12.35 -8.23 -4.58
C TYR A 68 12.09 -6.74 -4.76
N ALA A 69 13.14 -5.95 -5.00
CA ALA A 69 12.99 -4.56 -5.38
C ALA A 69 12.17 -4.41 -6.67
N ASP A 70 12.43 -5.23 -7.70
CA ASP A 70 11.65 -5.22 -8.95
C ASP A 70 10.19 -5.64 -8.72
N VAL A 71 9.95 -6.64 -7.88
CA VAL A 71 8.60 -7.07 -7.50
C VAL A 71 7.85 -5.96 -6.77
N ALA A 72 8.49 -5.32 -5.79
CA ALA A 72 7.92 -4.21 -5.04
C ALA A 72 7.61 -3.02 -5.98
N ASN A 73 8.55 -2.62 -6.83
CA ASN A 73 8.38 -1.53 -7.78
C ASN A 73 7.18 -1.75 -8.71
N LYS A 74 7.06 -2.94 -9.31
CA LYS A 74 5.90 -3.28 -10.16
C LYS A 74 4.58 -3.15 -9.41
N ARG A 75 4.51 -3.65 -8.17
CA ARG A 75 3.30 -3.59 -7.33
C ARG A 75 2.95 -2.14 -6.93
N LEU A 76 3.95 -1.33 -6.59
CA LEU A 76 3.75 0.07 -6.21
C LEU A 76 3.27 0.90 -7.41
N LEU A 77 3.90 0.76 -8.58
CA LEU A 77 3.48 1.43 -9.81
C LEU A 77 2.05 1.06 -10.21
N GLN A 78 1.69 -0.23 -10.16
CA GLN A 78 0.32 -0.68 -10.41
C GLN A 78 -0.67 -0.06 -9.43
N THR A 79 -0.30 0.06 -8.15
CA THR A 79 -1.15 0.68 -7.13
C THR A 79 -1.36 2.18 -7.42
N MET A 80 -0.30 2.91 -7.77
CA MET A 80 -0.39 4.32 -8.14
C MET A 80 -1.29 4.54 -9.38
N GLN A 81 -1.19 3.69 -10.39
CA GLN A 81 -2.05 3.75 -11.59
C GLN A 81 -3.52 3.51 -11.26
N GLN A 82 -3.80 2.54 -10.38
CA GLN A 82 -5.17 2.25 -9.92
C GLN A 82 -5.78 3.43 -9.16
N MET A 83 -4.99 4.12 -8.35
CA MET A 83 -5.42 5.30 -7.61
C MET A 83 -5.71 6.50 -8.52
N GLY A 84 -4.82 6.79 -9.49
CA GLY A 84 -5.04 7.88 -10.44
C GLY A 84 -6.28 7.67 -11.31
N SER A 85 -6.63 6.42 -11.63
CA SER A 85 -7.84 6.10 -12.40
C SER A 85 -9.14 6.23 -11.59
N GLN A 86 -9.07 6.36 -10.27
CA GLN A 86 -10.23 6.41 -9.37
C GLN A 86 -10.70 7.85 -9.09
N GLU A 87 -9.81 8.85 -9.15
CA GLU A 87 -10.17 10.26 -8.94
C GLU A 87 -10.78 10.91 -10.21
N ASP A 88 -10.51 10.38 -11.40
CA ASP A 88 -11.00 10.92 -12.68
C ASP A 88 -12.49 10.61 -12.98
N PHE A 89 -13.19 9.87 -12.12
CA PHE A 89 -14.59 9.45 -12.32
C PHE A 89 -15.62 10.15 -11.42
N VAL A 90 -15.31 11.31 -10.85
CA VAL A 90 -16.33 12.16 -10.22
C VAL A 90 -16.99 13.02 -11.29
N LEU A 91 -18.03 12.49 -11.93
CA LEU A 91 -19.00 13.34 -12.64
C LEU A 91 -19.66 14.24 -11.59
N ALA A 92 -19.21 15.49 -11.50
CA ALA A 92 -19.99 16.56 -10.89
C ALA A 92 -21.31 16.66 -11.68
N GLY A 93 -22.35 15.99 -11.19
CA GLY A 93 -23.69 16.14 -11.73
C GLY A 93 -24.16 17.58 -11.54
N PRO A 94 -24.87 18.18 -12.51
CA PRO A 94 -25.44 19.51 -12.34
C PRO A 94 -26.57 19.40 -11.30
N GLY A 95 -26.32 19.94 -10.12
CA GLY A 95 -27.24 19.89 -8.99
C GLY A 95 -26.77 20.74 -7.83
N ALA A 96 -26.51 22.02 -8.10
CA ALA A 96 -26.44 23.05 -7.08
C ALA A 96 -27.38 24.18 -7.51
N GLU A 97 -28.55 24.17 -6.87
CA GLU A 97 -29.60 25.20 -6.77
C GLU A 97 -30.29 25.71 -8.05
#